data_AF-A0A932RGJ3-F1
#
_entry.id   AF-A0A932RGJ3-F1
#
_cell.length_a   1.000
_cell.length_b   1.000
_cell.length_c   1.000
_cell.angle_alpha   90.00
_cell.angle_beta   90.00
_cell.angle_gamma   90.00
#
_symmetry.space_group_name_H-M   'P 1'
#
loop_
_entity.id
_entity.type
_entity.pdbx_description
1 polymer ?
#
loop_
_entity_poly.entity_id
_entity_poly.type
_entity_poly.pdbx_seq_one_letter_code
_entity_poly.pdbx_strand_id
1 'polypeptide(L)'
;MSSHKNKPTKAREGKAPSSDIRPDLVKAIKRVWPEDVIIVPIDYEESYFWDIYPGLEKALRQITGADLAYERKAHGELKWQDGADPTEDAPDWSEEDRSYHLFFISPKDPSFKFESDTLEPDENDVEQRVAGEGRVGCSVGISILAPYAIIKFDMMETYDSGGYANPDIEPHIFSLEGGEIDLDVHCRDFVGEEGLQVLYNLRQTISTILTLHGLTIIPDEELVKPAPWLQPDEELATLNAMNPLTVRHALFFHEL
;
A
#
# COMPACT_ATOMS: atom_id res chain seq x y z
N MET A 1 58.57 -19.64 -5.03
CA MET A 1 57.44 -19.61 -4.08
C MET A 1 57.32 -18.19 -3.54
N SER A 2 56.57 -17.32 -4.22
CA SER A 2 56.36 -15.92 -3.80
C SER A 2 55.00 -15.80 -3.12
N SER A 3 55.05 -15.57 -1.81
CA SER A 3 53.90 -15.28 -0.95
C SER A 3 53.33 -13.89 -1.27
N HIS A 4 52.15 -13.83 -1.87
CA HIS A 4 51.37 -12.60 -2.01
C HIS A 4 50.55 -12.40 -0.73
N LYS A 5 50.93 -11.43 0.08
CA LYS A 5 50.14 -10.94 1.21
C LYS A 5 48.95 -10.13 0.68
N ASN A 6 47.74 -10.66 0.82
CA ASN A 6 46.50 -9.91 0.67
C ASN A 6 46.47 -8.77 1.69
N LYS A 7 46.37 -7.52 1.22
CA LYS A 7 45.99 -6.38 2.06
C LYS A 7 44.46 -6.41 2.22
N PRO A 8 43.92 -6.21 3.43
CA PRO A 8 42.49 -6.09 3.61
C PRO A 8 42.02 -4.77 2.98
N THR A 9 41.10 -4.90 2.05
CA THR A 9 40.35 -3.80 1.45
C THR A 9 39.64 -3.07 2.57
N LYS A 10 39.96 -1.78 2.78
CA LYS A 10 39.20 -0.91 3.68
C LYS A 10 37.75 -0.94 3.23
N ALA A 11 36.87 -1.46 4.09
CA ALA A 11 35.45 -1.23 3.98
C ALA A 11 35.24 0.28 3.86
N ARG A 12 34.58 0.71 2.78
CA ARG A 12 33.97 2.03 2.74
C ARG A 12 32.91 2.01 3.85
N GLU A 13 33.19 2.68 4.95
CA GLU A 13 32.17 3.08 5.91
C GLU A 13 31.11 3.84 5.11
N GLY A 14 30.00 3.15 4.85
CA GLY A 14 28.78 3.76 4.34
C GLY A 14 28.36 4.80 5.37
N LYS A 15 28.43 6.06 4.97
CA LYS A 15 27.89 7.18 5.71
C LYS A 15 26.42 6.83 6.00
N ALA A 16 26.04 6.74 7.28
CA ALA A 16 24.65 6.54 7.66
C ALA A 16 23.78 7.56 6.90
N PRO A 17 22.64 7.15 6.31
CA PRO A 17 21.78 8.09 5.61
C PRO A 17 21.38 9.18 6.60
N SER A 18 21.73 10.43 6.31
CA SER A 18 21.25 11.55 7.11
C SER A 18 19.72 11.54 7.05
N SER A 19 19.08 11.55 8.21
CA SER A 19 17.63 11.55 8.44
C SER A 19 16.96 12.84 7.97
N ASP A 20 17.25 13.29 6.76
CA ASP A 20 16.74 14.53 6.18
C ASP A 20 15.35 14.28 5.59
N ILE A 21 14.43 13.84 6.45
CA ILE A 21 13.00 13.78 6.16
C ILE A 21 12.54 15.21 5.90
N ARG A 22 11.73 15.43 4.85
CA ARG A 22 11.22 16.76 4.54
C ARG A 22 10.59 17.43 5.78
N PRO A 23 10.85 18.73 6.03
CA PRO A 23 10.34 19.41 7.21
C PRO A 23 8.81 19.41 7.36
N ASP A 24 8.07 19.39 6.25
CA ASP A 24 6.60 19.31 6.28
C ASP A 24 6.12 17.95 6.78
N LEU A 25 6.78 16.85 6.37
CA LEU A 25 6.50 15.50 6.85
C LEU A 25 6.82 15.36 8.34
N VAL A 26 7.97 15.87 8.80
CA VAL A 26 8.30 15.89 10.24
C VAL A 26 7.24 16.64 11.03
N LYS A 27 6.81 17.80 10.55
CA LYS A 27 5.77 18.60 11.21
C LYS A 27 4.42 17.88 11.24
N ALA A 28 4.04 17.20 10.16
CA ALA A 28 2.81 16.43 10.09
C ALA A 28 2.85 15.24 11.05
N ILE A 29 3.92 14.44 11.01
CA ILE A 29 4.14 13.31 11.91
C ILE A 29 4.06 13.76 13.38
N LYS A 30 4.74 14.84 13.76
CA LYS A 30 4.68 15.38 15.14
C LYS A 30 3.32 15.94 15.54
N ARG A 31 2.49 16.30 14.57
CA ARG A 31 1.12 16.73 14.85
C ARG A 31 0.22 15.52 15.12
N VAL A 32 0.41 14.44 14.37
CA VAL A 32 -0.32 13.18 14.54
C VAL A 32 0.14 12.47 15.82
N TRP A 33 1.45 12.44 16.08
CA TRP A 33 2.09 11.76 17.20
C TRP A 33 2.89 12.76 18.05
N PRO A 34 2.25 13.56 18.93
CA PRO A 34 2.93 14.61 19.69
C PRO A 34 4.00 14.11 20.65
N GLU A 35 3.82 12.91 21.20
CA GLU A 35 4.76 12.26 22.13
C GLU A 35 5.79 11.38 21.40
N ASP A 36 5.86 11.48 20.07
CA ASP A 36 6.67 10.63 19.21
C ASP A 36 6.34 9.11 19.36
N VAL A 37 5.15 8.77 19.87
CA VAL A 37 4.63 7.39 19.99
C VAL A 37 3.46 7.18 19.02
N ILE A 38 3.51 6.09 18.24
CA ILE A 38 2.39 5.64 17.40
C ILE A 38 1.44 4.82 18.26
N ILE A 39 0.18 5.25 18.35
CA ILE A 39 -0.85 4.67 19.23
C ILE A 39 -2.04 4.23 18.39
N VAL A 40 -2.63 3.10 18.77
CA VAL A 40 -3.88 2.54 18.21
C VAL A 40 -4.88 2.29 19.35
N PRO A 41 -6.20 2.24 19.09
CA PRO A 41 -6.87 2.37 17.79
C PRO A 41 -6.90 3.82 17.28
N ILE A 42 -7.05 3.96 15.96
CA ILE A 42 -7.24 5.27 15.32
C ILE A 42 -8.71 5.70 15.43
N ASP A 43 -8.96 6.97 15.74
CA ASP A 43 -10.30 7.55 15.60
C ASP A 43 -10.59 7.83 14.13
N TYR A 44 -11.30 6.91 13.49
CA TYR A 44 -11.71 7.04 12.10
C TYR A 44 -12.74 8.13 11.90
N GLU A 45 -13.68 8.34 12.84
CA GLU A 45 -14.83 9.22 12.65
C GLU A 45 -14.42 10.70 12.60
N GLU A 46 -13.40 11.08 13.36
CA GLU A 46 -12.85 12.45 13.38
C GLU A 46 -11.83 12.73 12.25
N SER A 47 -11.60 11.77 11.34
CA SER A 47 -10.64 11.96 10.25
C SER A 47 -11.08 13.07 9.29
N TYR A 48 -10.12 13.96 8.96
CA TYR A 48 -10.27 14.97 7.90
C TYR A 48 -10.66 14.35 6.54
N PHE A 49 -10.38 13.07 6.35
CA PHE A 49 -10.63 12.36 5.10
C PHE A 49 -12.11 12.38 4.71
N TRP A 50 -13.03 12.27 5.68
CA TRP A 50 -14.45 12.23 5.41
C TRP A 50 -15.01 13.54 4.83
N ASP A 51 -14.36 14.67 5.11
CA ASP A 51 -14.72 15.96 4.52
C ASP A 51 -14.40 16.01 3.02
N ILE A 52 -13.34 15.33 2.57
CA ILE A 52 -12.90 15.34 1.17
C ILE A 52 -13.38 14.11 0.38
N TYR A 53 -13.71 13.02 1.05
CA TYR A 53 -13.99 11.72 0.44
C TYR A 53 -15.05 11.76 -0.67
N PRO A 54 -16.26 12.33 -0.48
CA PRO A 54 -17.29 12.27 -1.53
C PRO A 54 -16.90 13.00 -2.82
N GLY A 55 -16.15 14.09 -2.70
CA GLY A 55 -15.63 14.84 -3.84
C GLY A 55 -14.50 14.09 -4.54
N LEU A 56 -13.60 13.52 -3.76
CA LEU A 56 -12.44 12.80 -4.24
C LEU A 56 -12.83 11.50 -4.95
N GLU A 57 -13.65 10.66 -4.32
CA GLU A 57 -14.14 9.40 -4.88
C GLU A 57 -14.83 9.65 -6.23
N LYS A 58 -15.71 10.65 -6.28
CA LYS A 58 -16.38 11.06 -7.52
C LYS A 58 -15.39 11.47 -8.60
N ALA A 59 -14.38 12.26 -8.26
CA ALA A 59 -13.36 12.71 -9.22
C ALA A 59 -12.55 11.53 -9.76
N LEU A 60 -12.16 10.58 -8.91
CA LEU A 60 -11.43 9.37 -9.29
C LEU A 60 -12.28 8.47 -10.21
N ARG A 61 -13.57 8.27 -9.90
CA ARG A 61 -14.51 7.50 -10.76
C ARG A 61 -14.74 8.15 -12.13
N GLN A 62 -14.49 9.45 -12.26
CA GLN A 62 -14.72 10.22 -13.48
C GLN A 62 -13.47 10.36 -14.38
N ILE A 63 -12.35 9.72 -14.01
CA ILE A 63 -11.15 9.70 -14.87
C ILE A 63 -11.51 9.04 -16.21
N THR A 64 -11.36 9.79 -17.30
CA THR A 64 -11.66 9.27 -18.64
C THR A 64 -10.65 8.20 -19.03
N GLY A 65 -11.13 7.06 -19.49
CA GLY A 65 -10.29 5.93 -19.92
C GLY A 65 -9.79 5.04 -18.79
N ALA A 66 -10.22 5.26 -17.55
CA ALA A 66 -9.91 4.41 -16.41
C ALA A 66 -11.18 4.03 -15.62
N ASP A 67 -11.08 2.99 -14.81
CA ASP A 67 -12.07 2.59 -13.81
C ASP A 67 -11.46 2.66 -12.43
N LEU A 68 -12.24 3.17 -11.46
CA LEU A 68 -12.00 2.86 -10.06
C LEU A 68 -12.44 1.41 -9.83
N ALA A 69 -11.48 0.49 -9.92
CA ALA A 69 -11.73 -0.95 -9.98
C ALA A 69 -11.86 -1.56 -8.58
N TYR A 70 -11.22 -0.97 -7.57
CA TYR A 70 -11.31 -1.42 -6.20
C TYR A 70 -11.16 -0.26 -5.21
N GLU A 71 -11.80 -0.42 -4.05
CA GLU A 71 -11.76 0.51 -2.95
C GLU A 71 -11.79 -0.30 -1.65
N ARG A 72 -10.93 0.07 -0.69
CA ARG A 72 -10.89 -0.53 0.64
C ARG A 72 -10.83 0.56 1.68
N LYS A 73 -11.71 0.45 2.68
CA LYS A 73 -11.77 1.38 3.80
C LYS A 73 -10.59 1.18 4.74
N ALA A 74 -10.27 2.25 5.46
CA ALA A 74 -9.24 2.20 6.49
C ALA A 74 -9.68 1.37 7.71
N HIS A 75 -10.96 1.46 8.08
CA HIS A 75 -11.54 0.58 9.09
C HIS A 75 -11.90 -0.77 8.46
N GLY A 76 -11.45 -1.85 9.07
CA GLY A 76 -11.64 -3.21 8.60
C GLY A 76 -13.11 -3.62 8.59
N GLU A 77 -13.51 -4.38 7.57
CA GLU A 77 -14.86 -4.93 7.52
C GLU A 77 -14.98 -6.20 8.37
N LEU A 78 -16.09 -6.31 9.09
CA LEU A 78 -16.45 -7.52 9.82
C LEU A 78 -17.24 -8.45 8.89
N LYS A 79 -16.76 -9.67 8.73
CA LYS A 79 -17.46 -10.74 8.02
C LYS A 79 -18.20 -11.61 9.02
N TRP A 80 -19.51 -11.67 8.85
CA TRP A 80 -20.42 -12.41 9.71
C TRP A 80 -20.80 -13.74 9.05
N GLN A 81 -21.04 -14.78 9.85
CA GLN A 81 -21.64 -16.00 9.34
C GLN A 81 -23.09 -15.75 8.92
N ASP A 82 -23.58 -16.49 7.93
CA ASP A 82 -24.96 -16.39 7.48
C ASP A 82 -25.93 -16.70 8.64
N GLY A 83 -26.73 -15.69 9.02
CA GLY A 83 -27.70 -15.79 10.11
C GLY A 83 -27.14 -15.45 11.50
N ALA A 84 -25.87 -15.02 11.61
CA ALA A 84 -25.31 -14.51 12.85
C ALA A 84 -26.00 -13.22 13.30
N ASP A 85 -26.22 -13.08 14.60
CA ASP A 85 -26.67 -11.83 15.22
C ASP A 85 -25.44 -10.98 15.58
N PRO A 86 -25.23 -9.81 14.94
CA PRO A 86 -24.07 -8.95 15.22
C PRO A 86 -23.94 -8.47 16.67
N THR A 87 -24.98 -8.64 17.48
CA THR A 87 -25.00 -8.23 18.89
C THR A 87 -24.72 -9.38 19.86
N GLU A 88 -24.87 -10.64 19.43
CA GLU A 88 -24.67 -11.83 20.29
C GLU A 88 -23.50 -12.69 19.82
N ASP A 89 -23.22 -12.72 18.52
CA ASP A 89 -22.19 -13.55 17.91
C ASP A 89 -20.89 -12.76 17.68
N ALA A 90 -19.77 -13.48 17.60
CA ALA A 90 -18.52 -12.91 17.12
C ALA A 90 -18.45 -12.99 15.58
N PRO A 91 -17.80 -12.02 14.90
CA PRO A 91 -17.57 -12.14 13.47
C PRO A 91 -16.70 -13.37 13.18
N ASP A 92 -16.94 -13.98 12.02
CA ASP A 92 -16.16 -15.13 11.53
C ASP A 92 -14.73 -14.71 11.19
N TRP A 93 -14.62 -13.47 10.69
CA TRP A 93 -13.37 -12.86 10.31
C TRP A 93 -13.50 -11.33 10.39
N SER A 94 -12.42 -10.66 10.80
CA SER A 94 -12.31 -9.21 10.77
C SER A 94 -11.12 -8.84 9.90
N GLU A 95 -11.32 -7.93 8.96
CA GLU A 95 -10.18 -7.31 8.28
C GLU A 95 -9.40 -6.43 9.26
N GLU A 96 -8.09 -6.36 9.08
CA GLU A 96 -7.22 -5.48 9.86
C GLU A 96 -7.53 -4.00 9.62
N ASP A 97 -7.53 -3.25 10.71
CA ASP A 97 -7.60 -1.79 10.72
C ASP A 97 -6.32 -1.18 10.13
N ARG A 98 -6.46 -0.05 9.47
CA ARG A 98 -5.35 0.63 8.77
C ARG A 98 -5.40 2.13 8.99
N SER A 99 -4.24 2.76 8.87
CA SER A 99 -4.09 4.22 8.91
C SER A 99 -4.29 4.90 7.55
N TYR A 100 -4.83 4.19 6.55
CA TYR A 100 -5.08 4.73 5.23
C TYR A 100 -6.28 4.10 4.53
N HIS A 101 -6.96 4.89 3.71
CA HIS A 101 -8.00 4.42 2.78
C HIS A 101 -7.35 4.14 1.43
N LEU A 102 -7.73 3.04 0.79
CA LEU A 102 -7.11 2.57 -0.45
C LEU A 102 -8.08 2.66 -1.62
N PHE A 103 -7.59 3.18 -2.74
CA PHE A 103 -8.25 3.09 -4.04
C PHE A 103 -7.32 2.40 -5.04
N PHE A 104 -7.87 1.63 -5.97
CA PHE A 104 -7.13 1.09 -7.11
C PHE A 104 -7.80 1.49 -8.41
N ILE A 105 -7.06 2.19 -9.25
CA ILE A 105 -7.53 2.74 -10.52
C ILE A 105 -6.77 2.07 -11.66
N SER A 106 -7.49 1.45 -12.61
CA SER A 106 -6.90 0.73 -13.74
C SER A 106 -7.40 1.29 -15.08
N PRO A 107 -6.56 1.38 -16.12
CA PRO A 107 -7.03 1.72 -17.46
C PRO A 107 -8.11 0.75 -17.97
N LYS A 108 -9.06 1.28 -18.75
CA LYS A 108 -10.12 0.50 -19.41
C LYS A 108 -9.65 -0.36 -20.57
N ASP A 109 -8.46 -0.05 -21.08
CA ASP A 109 -7.93 -0.70 -22.27
C ASP A 109 -7.63 -2.19 -21.96
N PRO A 110 -8.10 -3.14 -22.80
CA PRO A 110 -7.87 -4.56 -22.59
C PRO A 110 -6.39 -4.98 -22.48
N SER A 111 -5.45 -4.16 -22.97
CA SER A 111 -4.00 -4.41 -22.81
C SER A 111 -3.51 -4.35 -21.36
N PHE A 112 -4.31 -3.81 -20.44
CA PHE A 112 -4.02 -3.77 -19.00
C PHE A 112 -4.67 -4.94 -18.23
N LYS A 113 -5.29 -5.88 -18.94
CA LYS A 113 -5.90 -7.08 -18.38
C LYS A 113 -5.08 -8.32 -18.74
N PHE A 114 -5.07 -9.31 -17.86
CA PHE A 114 -4.47 -10.62 -18.11
C PHE A 114 -5.31 -11.75 -17.58
N GLU A 115 -5.11 -12.93 -18.13
CA GLU A 115 -5.55 -14.18 -17.51
C GLU A 115 -4.58 -14.52 -16.37
N SER A 116 -5.13 -14.93 -15.24
CA SER A 116 -4.38 -15.41 -14.10
C SER A 116 -4.98 -16.72 -13.60
N ASP A 117 -4.26 -17.41 -12.73
CA ASP A 117 -4.76 -18.58 -12.03
C ASP A 117 -4.08 -18.73 -10.68
N THR A 118 -4.80 -19.35 -9.75
CA THR A 118 -4.33 -19.66 -8.41
C THR A 118 -4.60 -21.12 -8.07
N LEU A 119 -3.95 -21.62 -7.02
CA LEU A 119 -4.25 -22.93 -6.43
C LEU A 119 -5.06 -22.72 -5.16
N GLU A 120 -6.27 -23.26 -5.14
CA GLU A 120 -7.16 -23.22 -3.96
C GLU A 120 -7.51 -24.65 -3.53
N PRO A 121 -7.56 -24.94 -2.21
CA PRO A 121 -8.00 -26.24 -1.73
C PRO A 121 -9.50 -26.43 -1.96
N ASP A 122 -9.89 -27.61 -2.44
CA ASP A 122 -11.30 -28.02 -2.52
C ASP A 122 -11.85 -28.50 -1.16
N GLU A 123 -13.10 -28.97 -1.15
CA GLU A 123 -13.76 -29.51 0.06
C GLU A 123 -13.02 -30.72 0.69
N ASN A 124 -12.10 -31.36 -0.05
CA ASN A 124 -11.29 -32.48 0.41
C ASN A 124 -9.82 -32.09 0.65
N ASP A 125 -9.51 -30.79 0.71
CA ASP A 125 -8.16 -30.24 0.92
C ASP A 125 -7.19 -30.58 -0.23
N VAL A 126 -7.71 -30.78 -1.45
CA VAL A 126 -6.92 -31.02 -2.65
C VAL A 126 -6.78 -29.71 -3.42
N GLU A 127 -5.54 -29.30 -3.70
CA GLU A 127 -5.28 -28.10 -4.51
C GLU A 127 -5.85 -28.25 -5.92
N GLN A 128 -6.72 -27.32 -6.29
CA GLN A 128 -7.29 -27.19 -7.62
C GLN A 128 -6.90 -25.85 -8.24
N ARG A 129 -6.70 -25.87 -9.56
CA ARG A 129 -6.41 -24.66 -10.31
C ARG A 129 -7.71 -23.90 -10.56
N VAL A 130 -7.77 -22.67 -10.08
CA VAL A 130 -8.89 -21.74 -10.26
C VAL A 130 -8.44 -20.65 -11.22
N ALA A 131 -9.20 -20.44 -12.29
CA ALA A 131 -8.92 -19.39 -13.25
C ALA A 131 -9.34 -18.01 -12.71
N GLY A 132 -8.74 -16.95 -13.24
CA GLY A 132 -9.08 -15.58 -12.91
C GLY A 132 -8.67 -14.57 -13.98
N GLU A 133 -9.00 -13.32 -13.69
CA GLU A 133 -8.61 -12.14 -14.48
C GLU A 133 -7.82 -11.19 -13.56
N GLY A 134 -6.67 -10.75 -14.05
CA GLY A 134 -5.85 -9.72 -13.42
C GLY A 134 -5.91 -8.40 -14.17
N ARG A 135 -5.61 -7.31 -13.46
CA ARG A 135 -5.53 -5.95 -14.02
C ARG A 135 -4.33 -5.19 -13.46
N VAL A 136 -3.69 -4.40 -14.31
CA VAL A 136 -2.62 -3.48 -13.93
C VAL A 136 -3.16 -2.07 -13.75
N GLY A 137 -2.70 -1.36 -12.72
CA GLY A 137 -3.21 -0.04 -12.40
C GLY A 137 -2.35 0.73 -11.41
N CYS A 138 -2.98 1.67 -10.71
CA CYS A 138 -2.39 2.50 -9.67
C CYS A 138 -3.12 2.28 -8.35
N SER A 139 -2.39 1.81 -7.33
CA SER A 139 -2.80 1.82 -5.93
C SER A 139 -2.58 3.20 -5.34
N VAL A 140 -3.61 3.74 -4.69
CA VAL A 140 -3.62 5.07 -4.07
C VAL A 140 -3.99 4.92 -2.60
N GLY A 141 -2.99 5.01 -1.74
CA GLY A 141 -3.20 5.07 -0.29
C GLY A 141 -3.34 6.50 0.18
N ILE A 142 -4.38 6.81 0.93
CA ILE A 142 -4.61 8.13 1.51
C ILE A 142 -4.61 7.99 3.02
N SER A 143 -3.65 8.63 3.68
CA SER A 143 -3.56 8.57 5.13
C SER A 143 -4.81 9.17 5.76
N ILE A 144 -5.44 8.48 6.71
CA ILE A 144 -6.55 9.06 7.47
C ILE A 144 -6.07 10.02 8.57
N LEU A 145 -4.76 10.01 8.85
CA LEU A 145 -4.13 10.74 9.94
C LEU A 145 -3.68 12.15 9.54
N ALA A 146 -3.26 12.34 8.29
CA ALA A 146 -2.74 13.60 7.77
C ALA A 146 -2.98 13.71 6.26
N PRO A 147 -3.04 14.93 5.68
CA PRO A 147 -3.37 15.19 4.26
C PRO A 147 -2.27 14.78 3.29
N TYR A 148 -1.92 13.50 3.31
CA TYR A 148 -0.88 12.88 2.49
C TYR A 148 -1.42 11.64 1.78
N ALA A 149 -0.89 11.41 0.59
CA ALA A 149 -1.21 10.25 -0.22
C ALA A 149 0.06 9.64 -0.81
N ILE A 150 -0.06 8.38 -1.22
CA ILE A 150 0.96 7.64 -1.96
C ILE A 150 0.31 7.04 -3.20
N ILE A 151 1.07 6.97 -4.30
CA ILE A 151 0.62 6.36 -5.54
C ILE A 151 1.69 5.40 -6.02
N LYS A 152 1.34 4.14 -6.16
CA LYS A 152 2.20 3.07 -6.69
C LYS A 152 1.54 2.35 -7.85
N PHE A 153 2.33 1.81 -8.77
CA PHE A 153 1.79 0.83 -9.70
C PHE A 153 1.59 -0.49 -9.00
N ASP A 154 0.53 -1.17 -9.40
CA ASP A 154 0.13 -2.40 -8.72
C ASP A 154 -0.79 -3.25 -9.62
N MET A 155 -1.08 -4.45 -9.14
CA MET A 155 -1.95 -5.42 -9.79
C MET A 155 -3.03 -5.92 -8.85
N MET A 156 -4.22 -6.13 -9.40
CA MET A 156 -5.35 -6.75 -8.73
C MET A 156 -5.75 -7.98 -9.53
N GLU A 157 -6.05 -9.08 -8.84
CA GLU A 157 -6.57 -10.30 -9.45
C GLU A 157 -7.89 -10.71 -8.81
N THR A 158 -8.80 -11.23 -9.63
CA THR A 158 -10.07 -11.81 -9.20
C THR A 158 -10.21 -13.19 -9.80
N TYR A 159 -10.56 -14.19 -8.99
CA TYR A 159 -10.69 -15.58 -9.41
C TYR A 159 -12.15 -16.03 -9.46
N ASP A 160 -12.43 -17.05 -10.26
CA ASP A 160 -13.79 -17.58 -10.48
C ASP A 160 -14.44 -18.14 -9.21
N SER A 161 -13.63 -18.50 -8.19
CA SER A 161 -14.07 -18.87 -6.85
C SER A 161 -14.69 -17.71 -6.06
N GLY A 162 -14.51 -16.47 -6.53
CA GLY A 162 -14.80 -15.25 -5.78
C GLY A 162 -13.61 -14.76 -4.95
N GLY A 163 -12.49 -15.51 -4.93
CA GLY A 163 -11.23 -15.08 -4.32
C GLY A 163 -10.60 -13.90 -5.06
N TYR A 164 -9.70 -13.19 -4.37
CA TYR A 164 -9.00 -12.04 -4.93
C TYR A 164 -7.60 -11.88 -4.36
N ALA A 165 -6.66 -11.44 -5.20
CA ALA A 165 -5.40 -10.85 -4.77
C ALA A 165 -5.57 -9.33 -4.77
N ASN A 166 -5.76 -8.77 -3.58
CA ASN A 166 -6.05 -7.35 -3.44
C ASN A 166 -4.82 -6.48 -3.72
N PRO A 167 -5.02 -5.33 -4.36
CA PRO A 167 -3.97 -4.33 -4.46
C PRO A 167 -3.66 -3.76 -3.08
N ASP A 168 -2.43 -3.25 -2.90
CA ASP A 168 -1.99 -2.58 -1.69
C ASP A 168 -0.94 -1.50 -1.98
N ILE A 169 -0.59 -0.73 -0.96
CA ILE A 169 0.52 0.23 -0.98
C ILE A 169 1.85 -0.43 -0.62
N GLU A 170 1.79 -1.61 -0.04
CA GLU A 170 2.92 -2.49 0.22
C GLU A 170 2.99 -3.54 -0.88
N PRO A 171 4.20 -3.91 -1.35
CA PRO A 171 4.32 -4.89 -2.40
C PRO A 171 3.88 -6.27 -1.90
N HIS A 172 2.93 -6.90 -2.60
CA HIS A 172 2.52 -8.29 -2.41
C HIS A 172 3.09 -9.24 -3.48
N ILE A 173 3.84 -8.71 -4.45
CA ILE A 173 4.51 -9.49 -5.49
C ILE A 173 6.01 -9.59 -5.17
N PHE A 174 6.48 -10.83 -5.02
CA PHE A 174 7.87 -11.15 -4.73
C PHE A 174 8.48 -12.02 -5.83
N SER A 175 9.78 -11.90 -6.01
CA SER A 175 10.51 -12.81 -6.90
C SER A 175 10.45 -14.24 -6.36
N LEU A 176 10.75 -15.23 -7.21
CA LEU A 176 10.85 -16.63 -6.79
C LEU A 176 11.89 -16.85 -5.67
N GLU A 177 12.82 -15.91 -5.51
CA GLU A 177 13.84 -15.91 -4.46
C GLU A 177 13.38 -15.17 -3.18
N GLY A 178 12.13 -14.71 -3.14
CA GLY A 178 11.53 -13.95 -2.04
C GLY A 178 11.98 -12.48 -1.98
N GLY A 179 12.59 -11.96 -3.03
CA GLY A 179 13.02 -10.56 -3.11
C GLY A 179 11.88 -9.64 -3.54
N GLU A 180 11.87 -8.41 -3.04
CA GLU A 180 10.95 -7.36 -3.51
C GLU A 180 11.17 -7.11 -5.01
N ILE A 181 10.10 -7.08 -5.79
CA ILE A 181 10.14 -6.74 -7.21
C ILE A 181 9.91 -5.24 -7.36
N ASP A 182 10.74 -4.58 -8.17
CA ASP A 182 10.44 -3.22 -8.63
C ASP A 182 9.21 -3.25 -9.54
N LEU A 183 8.08 -2.78 -9.01
CA LEU A 183 6.79 -2.79 -9.71
C LEU A 183 6.79 -1.89 -10.96
N ASP A 184 7.63 -0.85 -11.03
CA ASP A 184 7.77 -0.05 -12.25
C ASP A 184 8.43 -0.88 -13.37
N VAL A 185 9.45 -1.69 -13.02
CA VAL A 185 10.10 -2.62 -13.96
C VAL A 185 9.15 -3.75 -14.34
N HIS A 186 8.45 -4.33 -13.37
CA HIS A 186 7.51 -5.42 -13.62
C HIS A 186 6.35 -4.99 -14.52
N CYS A 187 5.75 -3.82 -14.25
CA CYS A 187 4.71 -3.27 -15.10
C CYS A 187 5.26 -2.98 -16.51
N ARG A 188 6.48 -2.47 -16.64
CA ARG A 188 7.09 -2.25 -17.97
C ARG A 188 7.23 -3.55 -18.75
N ASP A 189 7.71 -4.61 -18.13
CA ASP A 189 7.86 -5.91 -18.78
C ASP A 189 6.51 -6.49 -19.22
N PHE A 190 5.45 -6.16 -18.47
CA PHE A 190 4.10 -6.64 -18.73
C PHE A 190 3.35 -5.82 -19.80
N VAL A 191 3.27 -4.48 -19.68
CA VAL A 191 2.52 -3.61 -20.62
C VAL A 191 3.36 -2.98 -21.75
N GLY A 192 4.69 -3.15 -21.71
CA GLY A 192 5.60 -2.48 -22.64
C GLY A 192 5.72 -0.96 -22.42
N GLU A 193 6.56 -0.30 -23.22
CA GLU A 193 6.83 1.14 -23.09
C GLU A 193 5.60 2.03 -23.34
N GLU A 194 4.80 1.68 -24.35
CA GLU A 194 3.57 2.43 -24.67
C GLU A 194 2.54 2.31 -23.54
N GLY A 195 2.36 1.10 -23.01
CA GLY A 195 1.46 0.88 -21.87
C GLY A 195 1.97 1.55 -20.60
N LEU A 196 3.28 1.56 -20.36
CA LEU A 196 3.88 2.23 -19.21
C LEU A 196 3.63 3.74 -19.28
N GLN A 197 3.69 4.35 -20.48
CA GLN A 197 3.36 5.75 -20.65
C GLN A 197 1.88 6.06 -20.31
N VAL A 198 0.96 5.13 -20.60
CA VAL A 198 -0.45 5.24 -20.17
C VAL A 198 -0.56 5.21 -18.66
N LEU A 199 0.15 4.30 -17.97
CA LEU A 199 0.18 4.25 -16.50
C LEU A 199 0.76 5.53 -15.88
N TYR A 200 1.84 6.08 -16.45
CA TYR A 200 2.37 7.36 -15.99
C TYR A 200 1.37 8.50 -16.18
N ASN A 201 0.66 8.56 -17.31
CA ASN A 201 -0.37 9.58 -17.54
C ASN A 201 -1.53 9.42 -16.55
N LEU A 202 -1.91 8.19 -16.21
CA LEU A 202 -2.90 7.90 -15.19
C LEU A 202 -2.42 8.37 -13.81
N ARG A 203 -1.20 8.02 -13.39
CA ARG A 203 -0.57 8.48 -12.14
C ARG A 203 -0.54 10.00 -12.03
N GLN A 204 -0.21 10.71 -13.11
CA GLN A 204 -0.23 12.18 -13.14
C GLN A 204 -1.65 12.77 -13.03
N THR A 205 -2.63 12.12 -13.65
CA THR A 205 -4.04 12.53 -13.55
C THR A 205 -4.55 12.36 -12.11
N ILE A 206 -4.29 11.20 -11.51
CA ILE A 206 -4.60 10.93 -10.10
C ILE A 206 -3.90 11.95 -9.20
N SER A 207 -2.61 12.20 -9.42
CA SER A 207 -1.82 13.17 -8.66
C SER A 207 -2.43 14.58 -8.67
N THR A 208 -2.90 15.01 -9.84
CA THR A 208 -3.59 16.29 -10.00
C THR A 208 -4.90 16.32 -9.21
N ILE A 209 -5.70 15.25 -9.27
CA ILE A 209 -6.95 15.14 -8.52
C ILE A 209 -6.70 15.20 -7.01
N LEU A 210 -5.72 14.44 -6.50
CA LEU A 210 -5.36 14.42 -5.08
C LEU A 210 -4.93 15.82 -4.60
N THR A 211 -4.09 16.49 -5.37
CA THR A 211 -3.61 17.85 -5.05
C THR A 211 -4.77 18.86 -5.03
N LEU A 212 -5.72 18.77 -5.96
CA LEU A 212 -6.93 19.61 -5.97
C LEU A 212 -7.81 19.43 -4.72
N HIS A 213 -7.75 18.25 -4.09
CA HIS A 213 -8.44 17.94 -2.83
C HIS A 213 -7.56 18.19 -1.60
N GLY A 214 -6.43 18.89 -1.75
CA GLY A 214 -5.57 19.30 -0.63
C GLY A 214 -4.62 18.21 -0.11
N LEU A 215 -4.47 17.10 -0.83
CA LEU A 215 -3.56 16.03 -0.46
C LEU A 215 -2.17 16.27 -1.06
N THR A 216 -1.13 16.03 -0.27
CA THR A 216 0.26 16.07 -0.73
C THR A 216 0.77 14.65 -1.00
N ILE A 217 1.35 14.42 -2.17
CA ILE A 217 1.87 13.10 -2.51
C ILE A 217 3.29 12.95 -1.95
N ILE A 218 3.52 11.85 -1.23
CA ILE A 218 4.82 11.47 -0.73
C ILE A 218 5.50 10.56 -1.76
N PRO A 219 6.70 10.92 -2.25
CA PRO A 219 7.43 10.04 -3.15
C PRO A 219 8.12 8.91 -2.38
N ASP A 220 8.40 7.79 -3.06
CA ASP A 220 8.87 6.56 -2.40
C ASP A 220 10.18 6.75 -1.63
N GLU A 221 11.08 7.62 -2.10
CA GLU A 221 12.33 7.92 -1.42
C GLU A 221 12.15 8.62 -0.07
N GLU A 222 11.02 9.29 0.17
CA GLU A 222 10.68 9.87 1.48
C GLU A 222 10.06 8.83 2.41
N LEU A 223 9.25 7.91 1.87
CA LEU A 223 8.55 6.90 2.66
C LEU A 223 9.50 5.99 3.44
N VAL A 224 10.64 5.66 2.84
CA VAL A 224 11.66 4.78 3.43
C VAL A 224 12.62 5.48 4.37
N LYS A 225 12.54 6.81 4.52
CA LYS A 225 13.45 7.53 5.39
C LYS A 225 13.19 7.18 6.86
N PRO A 226 14.25 6.91 7.64
CA PRO A 226 14.11 6.54 9.03
C PRO A 226 13.70 7.76 9.87
N ALA A 227 12.72 7.54 10.75
CA ALA A 227 12.25 8.47 11.78
C ALA A 227 12.66 7.93 13.16
N PRO A 228 13.96 8.01 13.55
CA PRO A 228 14.50 7.35 14.75
C PRO A 228 13.96 7.91 16.07
N TRP A 229 13.23 9.03 16.03
CA TRP A 229 12.55 9.58 17.20
C TRP A 229 11.21 8.90 17.47
N LEU A 230 10.60 8.25 16.47
CA LEU A 230 9.33 7.56 16.63
C LEU A 230 9.51 6.21 17.31
N GLN A 231 8.58 5.89 18.18
CA GLN A 231 8.45 4.59 18.82
C GLN A 231 7.03 4.06 18.61
N PRO A 232 6.87 2.75 18.40
CA PRO A 232 5.55 2.15 18.47
C PRO A 232 5.12 2.02 19.93
N ASP A 233 3.82 2.08 20.19
CA ASP A 233 3.27 1.69 21.48
C ASP A 233 3.52 0.19 21.76
N GLU A 234 3.50 -0.20 23.03
CA GLU A 234 3.81 -1.59 23.46
C GLU A 234 2.86 -2.62 22.84
N GLU A 235 1.64 -2.20 22.48
CA GLU A 235 0.61 -3.05 21.89
C GLU A 235 0.81 -3.28 20.38
N LEU A 236 1.68 -2.52 19.71
CA LEU A 236 1.94 -2.63 18.26
C LEU A 236 3.07 -3.61 17.94
N ALA A 237 2.83 -4.90 18.12
CA ALA A 237 3.85 -5.96 17.96
C ALA A 237 4.59 -5.93 16.61
N THR A 238 3.90 -5.64 15.50
CA THR A 238 4.46 -5.53 14.14
C THR A 238 5.45 -4.39 14.02
N LEU A 239 5.05 -3.21 14.49
CA LEU A 239 5.92 -2.02 14.45
C LEU A 239 7.08 -2.17 15.45
N ASN A 240 6.87 -2.84 16.58
CA ASN A 240 7.91 -3.16 17.56
C ASN A 240 9.06 -4.01 16.98
N ALA A 241 8.77 -4.85 15.98
CA ALA A 241 9.80 -5.62 15.27
C ALA A 241 10.61 -4.76 14.27
N MET A 242 10.17 -3.54 13.97
CA MET A 242 10.76 -2.65 12.97
C MET A 242 11.58 -1.54 13.63
N ASN A 243 12.89 -1.53 13.40
CA ASN A 243 13.77 -0.49 13.91
C ASN A 243 14.88 -0.13 12.89
N PRO A 244 15.02 1.15 12.50
CA PRO A 244 14.16 2.29 12.84
C PRO A 244 12.80 2.26 12.13
N LEU A 245 11.78 2.86 12.76
CA LEU A 245 10.53 3.19 12.06
C LEU A 245 10.79 4.19 10.92
N THR A 246 9.90 4.20 9.93
CA THR A 246 10.02 5.03 8.73
C THR A 246 8.85 6.02 8.63
N VAL A 247 8.93 6.97 7.70
CA VAL A 247 7.80 7.86 7.37
C VAL A 247 6.56 7.06 6.98
N ARG A 248 6.72 5.93 6.27
CA ARG A 248 5.60 5.03 5.95
C ARG A 248 4.94 4.52 7.22
N HIS A 249 5.71 3.95 8.15
CA HIS A 249 5.14 3.40 9.40
C HIS A 249 4.42 4.46 10.24
N ALA A 250 4.79 5.74 10.10
CA ALA A 250 4.14 6.82 10.83
C ALA A 250 2.78 7.24 10.28
N LEU A 251 2.51 7.02 8.98
CA LEU A 251 1.36 7.57 8.28
C LEU A 251 0.52 6.54 7.50
N PHE A 252 1.07 5.35 7.26
CA PHE A 252 0.54 4.29 6.39
C PHE A 252 0.91 2.88 6.92
N PHE A 253 0.49 2.57 8.13
CA PHE A 253 0.57 1.24 8.76
C PHE A 253 -0.80 0.55 8.83
N HIS A 254 -0.78 -0.77 9.06
CA HIS A 254 -1.91 -1.60 9.43
C HIS A 254 -1.77 -2.06 10.90
N GLU A 255 -2.88 -2.21 11.60
CA GLU A 255 -2.96 -2.77 12.95
C GLU A 255 -2.92 -4.31 12.84
N LEU A 256 -2.10 -4.99 13.66
CA LEU A 256 -2.16 -6.44 13.87
C LEU A 256 -2.78 -6.75 15.23
#